data_AF-A0A832RIV1-F1
#
_entry.id   AF-A0A832RIV1-F1
#
_cell.length_a   1.000
_cell.length_b   1.000
_cell.length_c   1.000
_cell.angle_alpha   90.00
_cell.angle_beta   90.00
_cell.angle_gamma   90.00
#
_symmetry.space_group_name_H-M   'P 1'
#
loop_
_entity.id
_entity.type
_entity.pdbx_description
1 polymer ?
#
loop_
_entity_poly.entity_id
_entity_poly.type
_entity_poly.pdbx_seq_one_letter_code
_entity_poly.pdbx_strand_id
1 'polypeptide(L)'
;MSQYNLKSFVYGISTDENNETQKSQSLDQETIDRMLQVLANQSMRDKVPILEELESILQQNIKSGTTEQKPSESSPTISDSKPITKFLLEHGYLREEKNWLTKKGFFATGNQILKDLMAELKTGNFGLHETKSIGSGNTILDTTKKFEFGDELKLLNVSSSILNSIQRIIKSQKQIIFPLELDVDDFEEFETTEDVRASIVYCIDLSSTMKSSLTSSGMSRIEAAKRALWSLYVLNNRFFPNDSIKIIGFASMASEIFPLDIPFLKTYDANDDFLHYTNYQAAFRLARKLLRK
;
A
#
# COMPACT_ATOMS: atom_id res chain seq x y z
N MET A 1 -11.20 45.01 -4.32
CA MET A 1 -12.15 43.88 -4.40
C MET A 1 -11.40 42.71 -5.00
N SER A 2 -11.05 41.74 -4.16
CA SER A 2 -10.22 40.58 -4.48
C SER A 2 -11.01 39.57 -5.31
N GLN A 3 -10.50 39.19 -6.47
CA GLN A 3 -10.99 38.05 -7.24
C GLN A 3 -10.29 36.78 -6.72
N TYR A 4 -11.06 35.86 -6.15
CA TYR A 4 -10.57 34.55 -5.71
C TYR A 4 -10.33 33.64 -6.92
N ASN A 5 -9.10 33.12 -7.06
CA ASN A 5 -8.70 32.16 -8.08
C ASN A 5 -8.87 30.74 -7.53
N LEU A 6 -9.91 30.03 -7.98
CA LEU A 6 -10.27 28.66 -7.59
C LEU A 6 -9.52 27.60 -8.42
N LYS A 7 -8.19 27.59 -8.34
CA LYS A 7 -7.36 26.48 -8.86
C LYS A 7 -6.52 25.88 -7.75
N SER A 8 -7.15 25.11 -6.88
CA SER A 8 -6.45 24.19 -5.96
C SER A 8 -7.37 23.06 -5.51
N PHE A 9 -7.75 22.18 -6.41
CA PHE A 9 -8.18 20.83 -6.06
C PHE A 9 -7.73 19.91 -7.19
N VAL A 10 -7.36 18.68 -6.84
CA VAL A 10 -6.80 17.62 -7.71
C VAL A 10 -5.27 17.49 -7.63
N TYR A 11 -4.87 16.43 -6.91
CA TYR A 11 -3.59 15.74 -6.91
C TYR A 11 -2.32 16.57 -6.61
N GLY A 12 -1.81 16.41 -5.39
CA GLY A 12 -0.45 16.77 -5.01
C GLY A 12 0.57 15.89 -5.72
N ILE A 13 0.84 16.20 -6.98
CA ILE A 13 2.14 15.99 -7.61
C ILE A 13 2.92 17.25 -7.25
N SER A 14 3.87 17.12 -6.33
CA SER A 14 4.81 18.18 -5.99
C SER A 14 5.65 18.50 -7.23
N THR A 15 5.28 19.58 -7.92
CA THR A 15 6.13 20.26 -8.89
C THR A 15 7.21 21.00 -8.12
N ASP A 16 8.46 20.60 -8.37
CA ASP A 16 9.66 21.30 -7.93
C ASP A 16 9.69 22.72 -8.50
N GLU A 17 9.52 23.73 -7.64
CA GLU A 17 9.99 25.08 -7.91
C GLU A 17 10.71 25.65 -6.68
N ASN A 18 12.04 25.69 -6.81
CA ASN A 18 12.97 26.67 -6.25
C ASN A 18 12.81 27.10 -4.78
N ASN A 19 13.43 26.33 -3.89
CA ASN A 19 14.08 26.88 -2.70
C ASN A 19 15.58 26.58 -2.76
N GLU A 20 16.34 27.52 -3.33
CA GLU A 20 17.79 27.59 -3.15
C GLU A 20 18.11 27.99 -1.70
N THR A 21 18.13 27.02 -0.78
CA THR A 21 19.04 27.08 0.38
C THR A 21 19.15 25.71 1.04
N GLN A 22 20.40 25.23 1.17
CA GLN A 22 20.85 23.95 1.73
C GLN A 22 20.83 22.74 0.75
N LYS A 23 21.85 22.70 -0.12
CA LYS A 23 22.39 21.47 -0.71
C LYS A 23 22.87 20.53 0.41
N SER A 24 21.95 19.81 1.04
CA SER A 24 22.28 18.50 1.59
C SER A 24 22.50 17.57 0.40
N GLN A 25 23.62 16.86 0.36
CA GLN A 25 23.92 15.89 -0.70
C GLN A 25 22.80 14.85 -0.74
N SER A 26 21.83 15.02 -1.64
CA SER A 26 20.81 14.03 -1.92
C SER A 26 21.50 12.84 -2.56
N LEU A 27 21.57 11.71 -1.85
CA LEU A 27 21.96 10.44 -2.45
C LEU A 27 21.04 10.14 -3.64
N ASP A 28 21.60 9.56 -4.69
CA ASP A 28 20.85 9.17 -5.87
C ASP A 28 19.74 8.18 -5.49
N GLN A 29 18.57 8.31 -6.12
CA GLN A 29 17.38 7.51 -5.82
C GLN A 29 17.67 6.01 -6.01
N GLU A 30 18.53 5.67 -6.97
CA GLU A 30 19.00 4.30 -7.20
C GLU A 30 19.80 3.73 -6.01
N THR A 31 20.57 4.58 -5.33
CA THR A 31 21.33 4.17 -4.15
C THR A 31 20.41 3.89 -2.97
N ILE A 32 19.36 4.71 -2.80
CA ILE A 32 18.33 4.50 -1.77
C ILE A 32 17.58 3.19 -2.03
N ASP A 33 17.19 2.92 -3.28
CA ASP A 33 16.50 1.67 -3.65
C ASP A 33 17.36 0.44 -3.35
N ARG A 34 18.68 0.48 -3.65
CA ARG A 34 19.63 -0.59 -3.29
C ARG A 34 19.73 -0.76 -1.77
N MET A 35 19.80 0.32 -1.00
CA MET A 35 19.80 0.25 0.47
C MET A 35 18.50 -0.39 0.99
N LEU A 36 17.35 -0.02 0.43
CA LEU A 36 16.05 -0.60 0.78
C LEU A 36 15.94 -2.08 0.40
N GLN A 37 16.53 -2.52 -0.72
CA GLN A 37 16.64 -3.94 -1.09
C GLN A 37 17.47 -4.74 -0.07
N VAL A 38 18.61 -4.20 0.37
CA VAL A 38 19.43 -4.87 1.39
C VAL A 38 18.67 -4.93 2.72
N LEU A 39 17.99 -3.85 3.12
CA LEU A 39 17.12 -3.84 4.28
C LEU A 39 16.00 -4.88 4.17
N ALA A 40 15.36 -5.03 3.01
CA ALA A 40 14.35 -6.05 2.77
C ALA A 40 14.89 -7.45 3.04
N ASN A 41 16.04 -7.78 2.45
CA ASN A 41 16.66 -9.10 2.62
C ASN A 41 17.06 -9.38 4.08
N GLN A 42 17.58 -8.38 4.80
CA GLN A 42 17.95 -8.56 6.20
C GLN A 42 16.76 -8.63 7.14
N SER A 43 15.72 -7.84 6.87
CA SER A 43 14.50 -7.81 7.67
C SER A 43 13.70 -9.11 7.63
N MET A 44 13.91 -9.96 6.61
CA MET A 44 13.21 -11.24 6.52
C MET A 44 13.86 -12.32 7.37
N ARG A 45 15.18 -12.23 7.60
CA ARG A 45 15.95 -13.26 8.29
C ARG A 45 15.39 -13.56 9.67
N ASP A 46 15.47 -14.83 10.07
CA ASP A 46 14.99 -15.28 11.39
C ASP A 46 15.73 -14.56 12.54
N LYS A 47 17.03 -14.27 12.33
CA LYS A 47 17.80 -13.38 13.19
C LYS A 47 17.74 -11.95 12.67
N VAL A 48 16.86 -11.14 13.25
CA VAL A 48 16.83 -9.69 13.01
C VAL A 48 18.16 -9.09 13.49
N PRO A 49 18.91 -8.39 12.62
CA PRO A 49 20.18 -7.79 13.01
C PRO A 49 19.96 -6.61 13.96
N ILE A 50 20.94 -6.42 14.84
CA ILE A 50 21.07 -5.20 15.65
C ILE A 50 21.54 -4.06 14.72
N LEU A 51 21.24 -2.80 15.08
CA LEU A 51 21.60 -1.63 14.26
C LEU A 51 23.09 -1.58 13.88
N GLU A 52 23.96 -2.04 14.77
CA GLU A 52 25.42 -2.12 14.56
C GLU A 52 25.80 -3.19 13.52
N GLU A 53 25.17 -4.37 13.57
CA GLU A 53 25.36 -5.42 12.57
C GLU A 53 24.83 -4.99 11.20
N LEU A 54 23.72 -4.26 11.18
CA LEU A 54 23.08 -3.75 9.97
C LEU A 54 24.02 -2.84 9.18
N GLU A 55 24.80 -1.99 9.86
CA GLU A 55 25.75 -1.10 9.22
C GLU A 55 26.83 -1.87 8.46
N SER A 56 27.42 -2.89 9.10
CA SER A 56 28.46 -3.71 8.49
C SER A 56 27.95 -4.43 7.23
N ILE A 57 26.70 -4.92 7.27
CA ILE A 57 26.06 -5.62 6.16
C ILE A 57 25.75 -4.65 5.01
N LEU A 58 25.24 -3.45 5.31
CA LEU A 58 24.94 -2.44 4.30
C LEU A 58 26.22 -1.99 3.58
N GLN A 59 27.31 -1.75 4.31
CA GLN A 59 28.59 -1.37 3.71
C GLN A 59 29.17 -2.47 2.83
N GLN A 60 29.07 -3.74 3.25
CA GLN A 60 29.61 -4.86 2.47
C GLN A 60 28.86 -5.06 1.14
N ASN A 61 27.52 -5.03 1.16
CA ASN A 61 26.72 -5.25 -0.05
C ASN A 61 26.87 -4.14 -1.08
N ILE A 62 27.03 -2.88 -0.64
CA ILE A 62 27.24 -1.75 -1.56
C ILE A 62 28.62 -1.87 -2.24
N LYS A 63 29.68 -2.27 -1.51
CA LYS A 63 31.03 -2.47 -2.08
C LYS A 63 31.09 -3.62 -3.09
N SER A 64 30.36 -4.71 -2.83
CA SER A 64 30.28 -5.85 -3.76
C SER A 64 29.51 -5.54 -5.04
N GLY A 65 28.52 -4.64 -5.02
CA GLY A 65 27.78 -4.22 -6.22
C GLY A 65 28.57 -3.33 -7.18
N THR A 66 29.61 -2.64 -6.70
CA THR A 66 30.47 -1.77 -7.54
C THR A 66 31.56 -2.51 -8.31
N THR A 67 31.79 -3.80 -8.09
CA THR A 67 32.92 -4.53 -8.70
C THR A 67 32.63 -5.12 -10.09
N GLU A 68 31.38 -5.09 -10.59
CA GLU A 68 31.00 -5.68 -11.88
C GLU A 68 30.68 -4.67 -13.01
N GLN A 69 30.75 -3.35 -12.77
CA GLN A 69 30.53 -2.35 -13.81
C GLN A 69 31.85 -1.65 -14.18
N LYS A 70 32.23 -1.74 -15.47
CA LYS A 70 33.30 -0.95 -16.08
C LYS A 70 33.14 0.54 -15.71
N PRO A 71 34.22 1.28 -15.44
CA PRO A 71 34.12 2.66 -14.97
C PRO A 71 33.61 3.56 -16.09
N SER A 72 32.35 4.02 -15.98
CA SER A 72 31.89 5.24 -16.62
C SER A 72 32.09 6.39 -15.64
N GLU A 73 32.91 7.36 -16.04
CA GLU A 73 33.21 8.58 -15.29
C GLU A 73 31.94 9.43 -15.10
N SER A 74 31.22 9.22 -13.99
CA SER A 74 30.34 10.19 -13.29
C SER A 74 29.38 9.52 -12.30
N SER A 75 29.84 8.52 -11.54
CA SER A 75 29.14 8.11 -10.31
C SER A 75 29.83 8.80 -9.13
N PRO A 76 29.10 9.54 -8.27
CA PRO A 76 29.72 10.11 -7.08
C PRO A 76 30.24 8.96 -6.23
N THR A 77 31.56 8.89 -6.11
CA THR A 77 32.26 7.93 -5.29
C THR A 77 31.76 8.14 -3.87
N ILE A 78 31.05 7.15 -3.31
CA ILE A 78 30.63 7.15 -1.90
C ILE A 78 31.92 7.00 -1.08
N SER A 79 32.60 8.11 -0.85
CA SER A 79 33.81 8.20 -0.03
C SER A 79 33.42 8.40 1.45
N ASP A 80 33.63 7.34 2.24
CA ASP A 80 34.24 7.35 3.58
C ASP A 80 33.77 8.31 4.70
N SER A 81 32.58 8.93 4.71
CA SER A 81 32.29 9.86 5.84
C SER A 81 30.88 9.93 6.43
N LYS A 82 29.93 9.07 6.04
CA LYS A 82 28.71 8.91 6.85
C LYS A 82 28.30 7.44 6.95
N PRO A 83 28.06 6.93 8.18
CA PRO A 83 27.49 5.61 8.35
C PRO A 83 26.11 5.59 7.68
N ILE A 84 25.87 4.61 6.79
CA ILE A 84 24.63 4.50 5.99
C ILE A 84 23.40 4.48 6.90
N THR A 85 23.53 3.87 8.06
CA THR A 85 22.55 3.87 9.15
C THR A 85 22.15 5.28 9.59
N LYS A 86 23.12 6.19 9.75
CA LYS A 86 22.87 7.59 10.09
C LYS A 86 22.13 8.34 8.99
N PHE A 87 22.44 8.08 7.72
CA PHE A 87 21.67 8.65 6.63
C PHE A 87 20.20 8.20 6.68
N LEU A 88 19.97 6.90 6.87
CA LEU A 88 18.62 6.34 6.95
C LEU A 88 17.85 6.79 8.22
N LEU A 89 18.56 7.05 9.32
CA LEU A 89 18.02 7.69 10.53
C LEU A 89 17.63 9.16 10.25
N GLU A 90 18.53 9.95 9.66
CA GLU A 90 18.30 11.36 9.29
C GLU A 90 17.10 11.51 8.34
N HIS A 91 16.91 10.56 7.42
CA HIS A 91 15.80 10.57 6.45
C HIS A 91 14.52 9.91 6.96
N GLY A 92 14.53 9.43 8.22
CA GLY A 92 13.37 8.88 8.91
C GLY A 92 12.94 7.50 8.44
N TYR A 93 13.81 6.71 7.81
CA TYR A 93 13.55 5.30 7.46
C TYR A 93 13.82 4.37 8.65
N LEU A 94 14.80 4.71 9.49
CA LEU A 94 15.16 3.95 10.69
C LEU A 94 14.92 4.75 11.97
N ARG A 95 14.94 4.06 13.12
CA ARG A 95 14.95 4.61 14.48
C ARG A 95 15.85 3.76 15.39
N GLU A 96 16.32 4.34 16.49
CA GLU A 96 17.28 3.71 17.42
C GLU A 96 16.66 2.69 18.39
N GLU A 97 15.40 2.29 18.17
CA GLU A 97 14.71 1.30 19.00
C GLU A 97 14.94 -0.14 18.52
N LYS A 98 14.60 -1.13 19.36
CA LYS A 98 14.62 -2.55 19.00
C LYS A 98 13.87 -2.86 17.68
N ASN A 99 12.76 -2.16 17.45
CA ASN A 99 12.01 -2.22 16.20
C ASN A 99 12.48 -1.09 15.29
N TRP A 100 13.70 -1.22 14.78
CA TRP A 100 14.45 -0.15 14.13
C TRP A 100 13.83 0.43 12.85
N LEU A 101 12.76 -0.16 12.33
CA LEU A 101 12.07 0.30 11.13
C LEU A 101 10.96 1.29 11.49
N THR A 102 10.94 2.46 10.84
CA THR A 102 9.84 3.43 10.98
C THR A 102 8.67 3.04 10.05
N LYS A 103 7.52 3.72 10.15
CA LYS A 103 6.43 3.56 9.16
C LYS A 103 6.90 3.85 7.73
N LYS A 104 7.71 4.89 7.55
CA LYS A 104 8.27 5.26 6.24
C LYS A 104 9.21 4.17 5.72
N GLY A 105 10.12 3.67 6.55
CA GLY A 105 10.98 2.52 6.25
C GLY A 105 10.16 1.29 5.89
N PHE A 106 9.14 0.99 6.68
CA PHE A 106 8.29 -0.18 6.50
C PHE A 106 7.58 -0.18 5.13
N PHE A 107 6.98 0.93 4.74
CA PHE A 107 6.32 1.00 3.43
C PHE A 107 7.33 1.08 2.28
N ALA A 108 8.47 1.75 2.45
CA ALA A 108 9.51 1.82 1.42
C ALA A 108 10.12 0.44 1.13
N THR A 109 10.57 -0.26 2.17
CA THR A 109 11.08 -1.63 2.07
C THR A 109 10.00 -2.60 1.58
N GLY A 110 8.78 -2.49 2.09
CA GLY A 110 7.63 -3.29 1.66
C GLY A 110 7.29 -3.16 0.17
N ASN A 111 7.34 -1.93 -0.37
CA ASN A 111 7.14 -1.66 -1.79
C ASN A 111 8.23 -2.30 -2.65
N GLN A 112 9.48 -2.30 -2.18
CA GLN A 112 10.58 -2.94 -2.88
C GLN A 112 10.40 -4.46 -2.94
N ILE A 113 10.01 -5.09 -1.83
CA ILE A 113 9.70 -6.52 -1.78
C ILE A 113 8.55 -6.87 -2.72
N LEU A 114 7.48 -6.06 -2.71
CA LEU A 114 6.34 -6.23 -3.61
C LEU A 114 6.76 -6.12 -5.08
N LYS A 115 7.62 -5.15 -5.42
CA LYS A 115 8.16 -4.97 -6.78
C LYS A 115 8.95 -6.20 -7.22
N ASP A 116 9.80 -6.74 -6.35
CA ASP A 116 10.62 -7.92 -6.63
C ASP A 116 9.74 -9.17 -6.83
N LEU A 117 8.75 -9.41 -5.95
CA LEU A 117 7.79 -10.51 -6.12
C LEU A 117 6.96 -10.37 -7.41
N MET A 118 6.49 -9.17 -7.73
CA MET A 118 5.71 -8.93 -8.94
C MET A 118 6.55 -9.06 -10.21
N ALA A 119 7.85 -8.75 -10.16
CA ALA A 119 8.76 -8.98 -11.29
C ALA A 119 8.91 -10.47 -11.61
N GLU A 120 8.97 -11.33 -10.59
CA GLU A 120 8.96 -12.79 -10.75
C GLU A 120 7.62 -13.29 -11.33
N LEU A 121 6.49 -12.72 -10.89
CA LEU A 121 5.13 -13.10 -11.31
C LEU A 121 4.71 -12.62 -12.70
N LYS A 122 5.27 -11.51 -13.21
CA LYS A 122 4.92 -10.89 -14.51
C LYS A 122 5.20 -11.78 -15.74
N THR A 123 5.78 -12.95 -15.55
CA THR A 123 5.85 -14.00 -16.59
C THR A 123 4.53 -14.75 -16.79
N GLY A 124 3.51 -14.50 -15.96
CA GLY A 124 2.13 -15.01 -16.13
C GLY A 124 1.11 -13.89 -16.40
N ASN A 125 0.10 -14.18 -17.25
CA ASN A 125 -1.00 -13.27 -17.54
C ASN A 125 -1.82 -12.99 -16.26
N PHE A 126 -1.75 -11.78 -15.71
CA PHE A 126 -2.68 -11.30 -14.68
C PHE A 126 -3.65 -10.28 -15.28
N GLY A 127 -4.95 -10.55 -15.13
CA GLY A 127 -6.00 -9.55 -15.28
C GLY A 127 -6.17 -8.79 -13.97
N LEU A 128 -6.21 -7.46 -14.04
CA LEU A 128 -6.66 -6.63 -12.92
C LEU A 128 -8.12 -7.01 -12.65
N HIS A 129 -8.47 -7.39 -11.42
CA HIS A 129 -9.86 -7.48 -10.98
C HIS A 129 -10.45 -6.06 -10.92
N GLU A 130 -10.63 -5.41 -12.07
CA GLU A 130 -11.46 -4.22 -12.18
C GLU A 130 -12.91 -4.68 -12.20
N THR A 131 -13.60 -4.56 -11.07
CA THR A 131 -15.05 -4.53 -11.10
C THR A 131 -15.47 -3.16 -11.66
N LYS A 132 -15.48 -3.02 -12.99
CA LYS A 132 -16.16 -1.90 -13.67
C LYS A 132 -17.66 -2.18 -13.69
N SER A 133 -18.28 -2.17 -12.51
CA SER A 133 -19.74 -2.09 -12.42
C SER A 133 -20.07 -0.66 -12.02
N ILE A 134 -20.25 0.20 -13.03
CA ILE A 134 -20.89 1.50 -12.85
C ILE A 134 -22.38 1.23 -13.03
N GLY A 135 -23.17 1.50 -11.99
CA GLY A 135 -24.60 1.21 -11.94
C GLY A 135 -25.01 0.34 -10.75
N SER A 136 -26.14 0.70 -10.13
CA SER A 136 -26.71 0.05 -8.94
C SER A 136 -25.76 0.00 -7.72
N GLY A 137 -25.06 1.09 -7.43
CA GLY A 137 -24.19 1.22 -6.26
C GLY A 137 -24.82 1.97 -5.09
N ASN A 138 -24.25 1.83 -3.89
CA ASN A 138 -24.69 2.59 -2.70
C ASN A 138 -24.05 3.98 -2.59
N THR A 139 -22.96 4.25 -3.30
CA THR A 139 -22.24 5.52 -3.21
C THR A 139 -22.62 6.41 -4.39
N ILE A 140 -23.21 7.56 -4.10
CA ILE A 140 -23.57 8.60 -5.07
C ILE A 140 -22.30 9.36 -5.48
N LEU A 141 -22.09 9.52 -6.78
CA LEU A 141 -21.02 10.34 -7.36
C LEU A 141 -21.54 11.75 -7.64
N ASP A 142 -20.63 12.72 -7.72
CA ASP A 142 -20.95 14.10 -8.15
C ASP A 142 -21.19 14.19 -9.66
N THR A 143 -20.92 13.12 -10.42
CA THR A 143 -21.20 13.03 -11.85
C THR A 143 -22.66 12.62 -12.09
N THR A 144 -23.21 13.12 -13.19
CA THR A 144 -24.58 12.80 -13.61
C THR A 144 -24.57 12.13 -14.97
N LYS A 145 -25.57 11.28 -15.19
CA LYS A 145 -25.93 10.76 -16.51
C LYS A 145 -27.38 11.10 -16.83
N LYS A 146 -27.73 11.00 -18.11
CA LYS A 146 -29.13 11.09 -18.52
C LYS A 146 -29.93 9.94 -17.90
N PHE A 147 -31.14 10.26 -17.48
CA PHE A 147 -32.08 9.29 -16.96
C PHE A 147 -32.57 8.37 -18.07
N GLU A 148 -32.51 7.06 -17.84
CA GLU A 148 -33.04 6.03 -18.73
C GLU A 148 -34.18 5.26 -18.05
N PHE A 149 -35.09 4.68 -18.85
CA PHE A 149 -36.18 3.89 -18.29
C PHE A 149 -35.65 2.65 -17.56
N GLY A 150 -35.88 2.60 -16.25
CA GLY A 150 -35.37 1.54 -15.37
C GLY A 150 -34.44 2.07 -14.28
N ASP A 151 -33.95 3.30 -14.43
CA ASP A 151 -33.17 4.01 -13.43
C ASP A 151 -34.00 4.41 -12.20
N GLU A 152 -33.34 4.58 -11.05
CA GLU A 152 -34.02 4.82 -9.78
C GLU A 152 -34.34 6.30 -9.58
N LEU A 153 -35.62 6.68 -9.60
CA LEU A 153 -36.07 8.08 -9.38
C LEU A 153 -35.52 8.76 -8.11
N LYS A 154 -35.08 7.98 -7.11
CA LYS A 154 -34.47 8.49 -5.88
C LYS A 154 -33.10 9.16 -6.11
N LEU A 155 -32.43 8.85 -7.22
CA LEU A 155 -31.12 9.38 -7.61
C LEU A 155 -31.24 10.58 -8.57
N LEU A 156 -32.47 11.04 -8.85
CA LEU A 156 -32.71 12.14 -9.77
C LEU A 156 -32.05 13.45 -9.27
N ASN A 157 -31.21 14.04 -10.09
CA ASN A 157 -30.66 15.37 -9.88
C ASN A 157 -31.68 16.42 -10.35
N VAL A 158 -32.51 16.88 -9.42
CA VAL A 158 -33.57 17.88 -9.69
C VAL A 158 -33.00 19.19 -10.24
N SER A 159 -31.84 19.63 -9.73
CA SER A 159 -31.21 20.89 -10.16
C SER A 159 -30.79 20.84 -11.62
N SER A 160 -30.07 19.79 -12.03
CA SER A 160 -29.70 19.58 -13.44
C SER A 160 -30.93 19.38 -14.31
N SER A 161 -31.91 18.62 -13.84
CA SER A 161 -33.14 18.34 -14.60
C SER A 161 -33.95 19.61 -14.90
N ILE A 162 -34.11 20.50 -13.91
CA ILE A 162 -34.75 21.80 -14.10
C ILE A 162 -33.93 22.69 -15.05
N LEU A 163 -32.60 22.71 -14.90
CA LEU A 163 -31.71 23.47 -15.77
C LEU A 163 -31.84 23.02 -17.22
N ASN A 164 -31.83 21.71 -17.46
CA ASN A 164 -32.01 21.11 -18.79
C ASN A 164 -33.36 21.47 -19.39
N SER A 165 -34.42 21.40 -18.58
CA SER A 165 -35.79 21.79 -18.99
C SER A 165 -35.85 23.26 -19.43
N ILE A 166 -35.23 24.17 -18.66
CA ILE A 166 -35.16 25.59 -19.02
C ILE A 166 -34.36 25.79 -20.32
N GLN A 167 -33.22 25.11 -20.44
CA GLN A 167 -32.40 25.18 -21.66
C GLN A 167 -33.14 24.67 -22.90
N ARG A 168 -33.94 23.59 -22.78
CA ARG A 168 -34.78 23.07 -23.85
C ARG A 168 -35.84 24.10 -24.28
N ILE A 169 -36.56 24.70 -23.34
CA ILE A 169 -37.59 25.72 -23.62
C ILE A 169 -37.01 26.93 -24.34
N ILE A 170 -35.85 27.43 -23.88
CA ILE A 170 -35.15 28.56 -24.53
C ILE A 170 -34.73 28.19 -25.95
N LYS A 171 -34.17 27.00 -26.17
CA LYS A 171 -33.79 26.52 -27.52
C LYS A 171 -34.99 26.37 -28.44
N SER A 172 -36.15 25.99 -27.92
CA SER A 172 -37.41 25.93 -28.67
C SER A 172 -38.06 27.31 -28.91
N GLN A 173 -37.40 28.41 -28.56
CA GLN A 173 -37.90 29.80 -28.71
C GLN A 173 -39.26 30.03 -28.03
N LYS A 174 -39.59 29.24 -27.00
CA LYS A 174 -40.81 29.40 -26.20
C LYS A 174 -40.55 30.32 -25.00
N GLN A 175 -41.58 31.02 -24.55
CA GLN A 175 -41.53 31.80 -23.32
C GLN A 175 -41.54 30.87 -22.11
N ILE A 176 -40.69 31.15 -21.12
CA ILE A 176 -40.67 30.39 -19.86
C ILE A 176 -41.94 30.76 -19.07
N ILE A 177 -42.83 29.79 -18.92
CA ILE A 177 -44.07 29.90 -18.17
C ILE A 177 -44.05 28.91 -16.99
N PHE A 178 -44.70 29.28 -15.89
CA PHE A 178 -44.86 28.41 -14.72
C PHE A 178 -46.31 27.91 -14.63
N PRO A 179 -46.54 26.62 -14.31
CA PRO A 179 -45.55 25.59 -14.00
C PRO A 179 -44.70 25.17 -15.20
N LEU A 180 -43.46 24.74 -14.93
CA LEU A 180 -42.49 24.35 -15.95
C LEU A 180 -42.93 23.05 -16.64
N GLU A 181 -42.88 23.02 -17.98
CA GLU A 181 -43.12 21.80 -18.77
C GLU A 181 -41.86 20.93 -18.74
N LEU A 182 -41.89 19.82 -17.98
CA LEU A 182 -40.79 18.86 -17.87
C LEU A 182 -40.96 17.73 -18.89
N ASP A 183 -39.86 17.32 -19.52
CA ASP A 183 -39.78 16.12 -20.36
C ASP A 183 -38.84 15.10 -19.70
N VAL A 184 -39.05 13.81 -19.98
CA VAL A 184 -38.18 12.72 -19.47
C VAL A 184 -36.75 12.90 -19.99
N ASP A 185 -36.59 13.43 -21.20
CA ASP A 185 -35.28 13.72 -21.80
C ASP A 185 -34.49 14.82 -21.08
N ASP A 186 -35.16 15.63 -20.23
CA ASP A 186 -34.50 16.64 -19.41
C ASP A 186 -33.89 16.03 -18.13
N PHE A 187 -34.32 14.84 -17.75
CA PHE A 187 -33.96 14.23 -16.48
C PHE A 187 -32.52 13.75 -16.48
N GLU A 188 -31.81 14.13 -15.42
CA GLU A 188 -30.49 13.61 -15.09
C GLU A 188 -30.54 12.93 -13.73
N GLU A 189 -29.83 11.83 -13.58
CA GLU A 189 -29.60 11.19 -12.30
C GLU A 189 -28.12 11.21 -11.94
N PHE A 190 -27.85 11.16 -10.64
CA PHE A 190 -26.50 10.95 -10.15
C PHE A 190 -26.04 9.53 -10.47
N GLU A 191 -24.82 9.40 -10.97
CA GLU A 191 -24.20 8.10 -11.14
C GLU A 191 -23.88 7.49 -9.76
N THR A 192 -23.98 6.17 -9.66
CA THR A 192 -23.60 5.43 -8.45
C THR A 192 -22.48 4.45 -8.73
N THR A 193 -21.61 4.27 -7.75
CA THR A 193 -20.55 3.27 -7.77
C THR A 193 -20.74 2.27 -6.64
N GLU A 194 -20.44 1.01 -6.91
CA GLU A 194 -20.41 -0.04 -5.90
C GLU A 194 -19.01 -0.12 -5.28
N ASP A 195 -18.87 0.39 -4.05
CA ASP A 195 -17.63 0.25 -3.28
C ASP A 195 -17.68 -1.06 -2.48
N VAL A 196 -17.17 -2.14 -3.05
CA VAL A 196 -17.06 -3.44 -2.39
C VAL A 196 -15.89 -3.38 -1.41
N ARG A 197 -16.20 -3.44 -0.10
CA ARG A 197 -15.18 -3.49 0.95
C ARG A 197 -14.94 -4.93 1.39
N ALA A 198 -13.68 -5.32 1.49
CA ALA A 198 -13.29 -6.59 2.07
C ALA A 198 -12.78 -6.42 3.51
N SER A 199 -13.04 -7.43 4.35
CA SER A 199 -12.41 -7.58 5.66
C SER A 199 -11.56 -8.84 5.65
N ILE A 200 -10.24 -8.67 5.77
CA ILE A 200 -9.24 -9.71 5.56
C ILE A 200 -8.46 -9.93 6.86
N VAL A 201 -8.32 -11.20 7.26
CA VAL A 201 -7.43 -11.60 8.37
C VAL A 201 -6.34 -12.50 7.85
N TYR A 202 -5.11 -12.02 7.84
CA TYR A 202 -3.94 -12.83 7.53
C TYR A 202 -3.46 -13.57 8.78
N CYS A 203 -3.38 -14.89 8.71
CA CYS A 203 -2.86 -15.73 9.80
C CYS A 203 -1.47 -16.26 9.42
N ILE A 204 -0.44 -15.92 10.19
CA ILE A 204 0.93 -16.40 10.00
C ILE A 204 1.28 -17.45 11.06
N ASP A 205 1.73 -18.62 10.60
CA ASP A 205 2.21 -19.70 11.46
C ASP A 205 3.62 -19.34 11.98
N LEU A 206 3.80 -19.45 13.30
CA LEU A 206 5.04 -19.19 14.04
C LEU A 206 5.56 -20.43 14.75
N SER A 207 5.01 -21.62 14.47
CA SER A 207 5.47 -22.88 15.03
C SER A 207 6.92 -23.23 14.66
N SER A 208 7.52 -24.15 15.39
CA SER A 208 8.90 -24.60 15.16
C SER A 208 9.13 -25.17 13.75
N THR A 209 8.09 -25.69 13.10
CA THR A 209 8.15 -26.20 11.71
C THR A 209 8.47 -25.12 10.67
N MET A 210 8.21 -23.85 11.01
CA MET A 210 8.48 -22.71 10.13
C MET A 210 9.96 -22.32 10.08
N LYS A 211 10.77 -22.81 11.04
CA LYS A 211 12.22 -22.60 11.10
C LYS A 211 12.98 -23.37 10.04
N SER A 212 12.43 -24.49 9.56
CA SER A 212 13.12 -25.32 8.57
C SER A 212 13.29 -24.60 7.22
N SER A 213 14.42 -24.83 6.57
CA SER A 213 14.73 -24.30 5.24
C SER A 213 13.90 -24.98 4.15
N LEU A 214 13.46 -24.20 3.15
CA LEU A 214 12.93 -24.73 1.90
C LEU A 214 14.09 -25.32 1.08
N THR A 215 13.97 -26.59 0.72
CA THR A 215 15.04 -27.43 0.15
C THR A 215 15.66 -26.89 -1.14
N SER A 216 15.00 -25.94 -1.82
CA SER A 216 15.42 -25.46 -3.15
C SER A 216 15.94 -24.02 -3.16
N SER A 217 15.65 -23.19 -2.15
CA SER A 217 15.96 -21.75 -2.18
C SER A 217 16.90 -21.28 -1.05
N GLY A 218 17.20 -22.13 -0.07
CA GLY A 218 18.01 -21.78 1.10
C GLY A 218 17.29 -20.87 2.11
N MET A 219 16.14 -20.30 1.76
CA MET A 219 15.29 -19.46 2.60
C MET A 219 14.43 -20.31 3.56
N SER A 220 14.21 -19.86 4.78
CA SER A 220 13.30 -20.53 5.73
C SER A 220 11.83 -20.30 5.36
N ARG A 221 10.93 -21.18 5.83
CA ARG A 221 9.48 -21.00 5.60
C ARG A 221 8.96 -19.72 6.24
N ILE A 222 9.48 -19.34 7.41
CA ILE A 222 9.12 -18.07 8.07
C ILE A 222 9.56 -16.86 7.24
N GLU A 223 10.76 -16.88 6.66
CA GLU A 223 11.24 -15.82 5.77
C GLU A 223 10.31 -15.66 4.55
N ALA A 224 9.93 -16.77 3.92
CA ALA A 224 8.98 -16.78 2.80
C ALA A 224 7.61 -16.22 3.21
N ALA A 225 7.09 -16.64 4.37
CA ALA A 225 5.80 -16.22 4.88
C ALA A 225 5.78 -14.73 5.25
N LYS A 226 6.83 -14.22 5.89
CA LYS A 226 7.00 -12.77 6.15
C LYS A 226 7.02 -11.98 4.86
N ARG A 227 7.78 -12.44 3.85
CA ARG A 227 7.88 -11.78 2.53
C ARG A 227 6.49 -11.67 1.89
N ALA A 228 5.74 -12.78 1.84
CA ALA A 228 4.39 -12.80 1.31
C ALA A 228 3.43 -11.91 2.11
N LEU A 229 3.42 -12.04 3.44
CA LEU A 229 2.54 -11.27 4.32
C LEU A 229 2.77 -9.76 4.21
N TRP A 230 4.03 -9.33 4.21
CA TRP A 230 4.37 -7.91 4.11
C TRP A 230 3.99 -7.35 2.74
N SER A 231 4.26 -8.08 1.66
CA SER A 231 3.85 -7.67 0.31
C SER A 231 2.34 -7.59 0.16
N LEU A 232 1.58 -8.56 0.68
CA LEU A 232 0.12 -8.52 0.69
C LEU A 232 -0.39 -7.32 1.49
N TYR A 233 0.15 -7.08 2.68
CA TYR A 233 -0.23 -5.93 3.49
C TYR A 233 0.03 -4.59 2.78
N VAL A 234 1.18 -4.44 2.11
CA VAL A 234 1.52 -3.22 1.35
C VAL A 234 0.63 -3.09 0.11
N LEU A 235 0.37 -4.19 -0.60
CA LEU A 235 -0.53 -4.22 -1.75
C LEU A 235 -1.93 -3.79 -1.37
N ASN A 236 -2.51 -4.38 -0.32
CA ASN A 236 -3.85 -3.99 0.14
C ASN A 236 -3.89 -2.52 0.58
N ASN A 237 -2.93 -2.02 1.36
CA ASN A 237 -2.91 -0.60 1.74
C ASN A 237 -2.78 0.34 0.55
N ARG A 238 -2.13 -0.09 -0.53
CA ARG A 238 -1.91 0.73 -1.73
C ARG A 238 -3.11 0.75 -2.67
N PHE A 239 -3.71 -0.42 -2.93
CA PHE A 239 -4.75 -0.58 -3.95
C PHE A 239 -6.17 -0.66 -3.37
N PHE A 240 -6.31 -1.05 -2.10
CA PHE A 240 -7.59 -1.25 -1.42
C PHE A 240 -7.59 -0.55 -0.04
N PRO A 241 -7.43 0.79 0.01
CA PRO A 241 -7.31 1.53 1.27
C PRO A 241 -8.59 1.48 2.13
N ASN A 242 -9.74 1.16 1.54
CA ASN A 242 -11.01 1.01 2.24
C ASN A 242 -11.20 -0.38 2.87
N ASP A 243 -10.30 -1.33 2.60
CA ASP A 243 -10.35 -2.67 3.18
C ASP A 243 -9.86 -2.67 4.64
N SER A 244 -10.49 -3.52 5.45
CA SER A 244 -10.05 -3.77 6.83
C SER A 244 -9.10 -4.96 6.87
N ILE A 245 -7.85 -4.73 7.29
CA ILE A 245 -6.84 -5.78 7.37
C ILE A 245 -6.43 -6.02 8.82
N LYS A 246 -6.44 -7.29 9.22
CA LYS A 246 -5.93 -7.75 10.51
C LYS A 246 -4.91 -8.85 10.32
N ILE A 247 -3.97 -8.94 11.26
CA ILE A 247 -2.89 -9.94 11.22
C ILE A 247 -2.90 -10.71 12.53
N ILE A 248 -2.81 -12.03 12.44
CA ILE A 248 -2.75 -12.93 13.58
C ILE A 248 -1.49 -13.78 13.45
N GLY A 249 -0.67 -13.81 14.49
CA GLY A 249 0.40 -14.77 14.65
C GLY A 249 -0.09 -15.92 15.51
N PHE A 250 0.23 -17.16 15.13
CA PHE A 250 -0.18 -18.30 15.92
C PHE A 250 0.83 -19.44 15.93
N ALA A 251 0.87 -20.13 17.07
CA ALA A 251 1.44 -21.45 17.29
C ALA A 251 0.49 -22.19 18.25
N SER A 252 0.90 -22.50 19.48
CA SER A 252 -0.03 -23.11 20.46
C SER A 252 -1.12 -22.13 20.92
N MET A 253 -0.80 -20.82 20.89
CA MET A 253 -1.70 -19.69 21.13
C MET A 253 -1.78 -18.79 19.89
N ALA A 254 -2.76 -17.89 19.85
CA ALA A 254 -2.94 -16.91 18.78
C ALA A 254 -3.07 -15.49 19.34
N SER A 255 -2.40 -14.53 18.71
CA SER A 255 -2.42 -13.11 19.10
C SER A 255 -2.51 -12.20 17.88
N GLU A 256 -3.15 -11.05 18.04
CA GLU A 256 -3.13 -9.99 17.02
C GLU A 256 -1.71 -9.41 16.91
N ILE A 257 -1.23 -9.23 15.69
CA ILE A 257 0.07 -8.66 15.37
C ILE A 257 -0.15 -7.27 14.79
N PHE A 258 0.63 -6.28 15.25
CA PHE A 258 0.68 -5.00 14.57
C PHE A 258 1.45 -5.12 13.26
N PRO A 259 0.99 -4.53 12.15
CA PRO A 259 1.66 -4.68 10.85
C PRO A 259 3.13 -4.28 10.84
N LEU A 260 3.52 -3.28 11.63
CA LEU A 260 4.92 -2.86 11.77
C LEU A 260 5.83 -3.92 12.42
N ASP A 261 5.23 -4.93 13.07
CA ASP A 261 5.95 -6.02 13.72
C ASP A 261 6.23 -7.20 12.77
N ILE A 262 5.69 -7.22 11.53
CA ILE A 262 5.92 -8.28 10.54
C ILE A 262 7.42 -8.61 10.34
N PRO A 263 8.32 -7.61 10.12
CA PRO A 263 9.77 -7.81 10.13
C PRO A 263 10.31 -8.62 11.30
N PHE A 264 9.76 -8.35 12.49
CA PHE A 264 10.31 -8.75 13.77
C PHE A 264 9.71 -10.06 14.31
N LEU A 265 8.80 -10.69 13.55
CA LEU A 265 8.22 -11.98 13.95
C LEU A 265 9.31 -13.06 14.06
N LYS A 266 9.16 -13.93 15.04
CA LYS A 266 10.07 -15.05 15.28
C LYS A 266 9.28 -16.32 15.45
N THR A 267 9.88 -17.43 15.04
CA THR A 267 9.33 -18.75 15.31
C THR A 267 9.59 -19.15 16.76
N TYR A 268 8.71 -19.97 17.32
CA TYR A 268 8.94 -20.59 18.63
C TYR A 268 9.91 -21.76 18.48
N ASP A 269 10.86 -21.87 19.40
CA ASP A 269 11.83 -22.96 19.38
C ASP A 269 11.19 -24.29 19.78
N ALA A 270 11.85 -25.40 19.46
CA ALA A 270 11.45 -26.77 19.81
C ALA A 270 11.78 -27.16 21.26
N ASN A 271 12.38 -26.25 22.05
CA ASN A 271 12.70 -26.44 23.47
C ASN A 271 11.84 -25.56 24.40
N ASP A 272 11.03 -24.65 23.86
CA ASP A 272 9.96 -23.96 24.59
C ASP A 272 8.79 -24.94 24.83
N ASP A 273 8.89 -25.78 25.87
CA ASP A 273 8.03 -26.94 26.22
C ASP A 273 6.49 -26.75 26.07
N PHE A 274 5.99 -25.51 25.96
CA PHE A 274 4.58 -25.15 25.87
C PHE A 274 4.09 -24.65 24.50
N LEU A 275 4.99 -24.45 23.51
CA LEU A 275 4.67 -23.75 22.25
C LEU A 275 4.88 -24.61 20.98
N HIS A 276 5.10 -25.92 21.10
CA HIS A 276 5.42 -26.83 19.98
C HIS A 276 4.24 -27.29 19.11
N TYR A 277 3.11 -26.60 19.14
CA TYR A 277 1.91 -27.01 18.41
C TYR A 277 1.41 -25.91 17.48
N THR A 278 0.70 -26.30 16.43
CA THR A 278 0.05 -25.38 15.49
C THR A 278 -1.46 -25.41 15.73
N ASN A 279 -1.97 -24.45 16.50
CA ASN A 279 -3.36 -24.39 16.91
C ASN A 279 -4.18 -23.48 15.97
N TYR A 280 -4.62 -24.04 14.86
CA TYR A 280 -5.51 -23.36 13.90
C TYR A 280 -6.84 -22.92 14.54
N GLN A 281 -7.36 -23.68 15.51
CA GLN A 281 -8.61 -23.34 16.17
C GLN A 281 -8.49 -22.02 16.95
N ALA A 282 -7.37 -21.79 17.63
CA ALA A 282 -7.09 -20.52 18.30
C ALA A 282 -7.03 -19.35 17.31
N ALA A 283 -6.33 -19.54 16.18
CA ALA A 283 -6.22 -18.53 15.12
C ALA A 283 -7.59 -18.17 14.52
N PHE A 284 -8.37 -19.17 14.10
CA PHE A 284 -9.69 -18.93 13.49
C PHE A 284 -10.73 -18.39 14.47
N ARG A 285 -10.66 -18.79 15.75
CA ARG A 285 -11.52 -18.21 16.78
C ARG A 285 -11.22 -16.72 16.98
N LEU A 286 -9.94 -16.34 16.99
CA LEU A 286 -9.54 -14.93 17.07
C LEU A 286 -9.91 -14.17 15.78
N ALA A 287 -9.68 -14.75 14.60
CA ALA A 287 -10.06 -14.16 13.31
C ALA A 287 -11.56 -13.86 13.25
N ARG A 288 -12.41 -14.82 13.65
CA ARG A 288 -13.86 -14.62 13.73
C ARG A 288 -14.25 -13.51 14.70
N LYS A 289 -13.52 -13.35 15.81
CA LYS A 289 -13.75 -12.25 16.75
C LYS A 289 -13.38 -10.88 16.13
N LEU A 290 -12.29 -10.83 15.37
CA LEU A 290 -11.84 -9.60 14.69
C LEU A 290 -12.77 -9.20 13.54
N LEU A 291 -13.25 -10.17 12.74
CA LEU A 291 -14.16 -9.95 11.61
C LEU A 291 -15.60 -9.57 12.00
N ARG A 292 -15.97 -9.74 13.27
CA ARG A 292 -17.29 -9.32 13.77
C ARG A 292 -17.36 -7.85 14.19
N LYS A 293 -16.22 -7.16 14.19
CA LYS A 293 -16.13 -5.72 14.46
C LYS A 293 -16.26 -4.96 13.16
#